data_AF-A0A7V9IFS5-F1
#
_entry.id   AF-A0A7V9IFS5-F1
#
_cell.length_a   1.000
_cell.length_b   1.000
_cell.length_c   1.000
_cell.angle_alpha   90.00
_cell.angle_beta   90.00
_cell.angle_gamma   90.00
#
_symmetry.space_group_name_H-M   'P 1'
#
loop_
_entity.id
_entity.type
_entity.pdbx_description
1 polymer ?
#
loop_
_entity_poly.entity_id
_entity_poly.type
_entity_poly.pdbx_seq_one_letter_code
_entity_poly.pdbx_strand_id
1 'polypeptide(L)'
;EYARASLTGTLAAGGHLSVALEAQNGAPDGVALVDTAAGTLLDALSYEGAITAATIGSSTFDLVEGTVLPTSVADSNTVAGSLIRFPDGSDTNDAATDWRFTATPTPGAANVSTP
;
A
#
# COMPACT_ATOMS: atom_id res chain seq x y z
N GLU A 1 3.96 -11.17 13.30
CA GLU A 1 2.95 -10.23 13.84
C GLU A 1 3.01 -8.99 12.96
N TYR A 2 1.88 -8.39 12.62
CA TYR A 2 1.84 -7.21 11.74
C TYR A 2 1.46 -5.97 12.54
N ALA A 3 2.04 -4.83 12.16
CA ALA A 3 1.68 -3.55 12.77
C ALA A 3 0.24 -3.17 12.40
N ARG A 4 -0.46 -2.50 13.33
CA ARG A 4 -1.82 -2.02 13.11
C ARG A 4 -1.93 -0.57 13.56
N ALA A 5 -2.65 0.23 12.78
CA ALA A 5 -3.08 1.57 13.17
C ALA A 5 -4.60 1.68 12.98
N SER A 6 -5.32 2.10 14.03
CA SER A 6 -6.75 2.39 13.92
C SER A 6 -6.95 3.76 13.30
N LEU A 7 -7.77 3.83 12.24
CA LEU A 7 -8.16 5.09 11.62
C LEU A 7 -9.44 5.61 12.29
N THR A 8 -9.49 6.90 12.59
CA THR A 8 -10.66 7.56 13.19
C THR A 8 -10.85 8.96 12.61
N GLY A 9 -12.06 9.52 12.76
CA GLY A 9 -12.38 10.86 12.30
C GLY A 9 -12.97 10.92 10.90
N THR A 10 -12.81 12.06 10.24
CA THR A 10 -13.34 12.32 8.89
C THR A 10 -12.33 13.15 8.12
N LEU A 11 -12.12 12.81 6.85
CA LEU A 11 -11.35 13.62 5.92
C LEU A 11 -12.30 14.48 5.09
N ALA A 12 -11.95 15.76 4.92
CA ALA A 12 -12.60 16.58 3.91
C ALA A 12 -12.29 16.05 2.50
N ALA A 13 -13.08 16.42 1.50
CA ALA A 13 -12.78 16.07 0.11
C ALA A 13 -11.36 16.57 -0.27
N GLY A 14 -10.54 15.67 -0.83
CA GLY A 14 -9.13 15.94 -1.14
C GLY A 14 -8.19 15.98 0.07
N GLY A 15 -8.69 15.73 1.28
CA GLY A 15 -7.87 15.56 2.47
C GLY A 15 -7.12 14.23 2.45
N HIS A 16 -6.00 14.18 3.17
CA HIS A 16 -5.20 12.97 3.35
C HIS A 16 -4.97 12.71 4.84
N LEU A 17 -4.69 11.46 5.18
CA LEU A 17 -4.20 11.05 6.49
C LEU A 17 -2.83 10.40 6.30
N SER A 18 -1.83 10.90 7.02
CA SER A 18 -0.51 10.26 7.08
C SER A 18 -0.44 9.39 8.33
N VAL A 19 -0.13 8.11 8.15
CA VAL A 19 -0.04 7.14 9.23
C VAL A 19 1.42 6.75 9.41
N ALA A 20 2.01 7.14 10.54
CA ALA A 20 3.39 6.78 10.87
C ALA A 20 3.46 5.30 11.28
N LEU A 21 3.95 4.46 10.39
CA LEU A 21 4.19 3.04 10.61
C LEU A 21 5.57 2.67 10.06
N GLU A 22 6.27 1.82 10.79
CA GLU A 22 7.50 1.20 10.32
C GLU A 22 7.11 0.00 9.44
N ALA A 23 7.08 0.20 8.13
CA ALA A 23 6.94 -0.90 7.19
C ALA A 23 8.10 -1.90 7.42
N GLN A 24 7.78 -3.19 7.44
CA GLN A 24 8.81 -4.22 7.52
C GLN A 24 9.52 -4.32 6.16
N ASN A 25 10.76 -4.78 6.20
CA ASN A 25 11.51 -5.15 5.01
C ASN A 25 11.80 -6.65 5.05
N GLY A 26 11.15 -7.41 4.20
CA GLY A 26 11.14 -8.87 4.18
C GLY A 26 10.12 -9.45 3.19
N ALA A 27 10.50 -9.55 1.92
CA ALA A 27 9.67 -10.08 0.84
C ALA A 27 8.97 -11.44 1.11
N PRO A 28 7.66 -11.58 0.78
CA PRO A 28 6.75 -10.52 0.35
C PRO A 28 6.22 -9.72 1.53
N ASP A 29 6.06 -8.41 1.33
CA ASP A 29 5.45 -7.49 2.30
C ASP A 29 4.16 -6.89 1.76
N GLY A 30 3.35 -6.33 2.66
CA GLY A 30 2.09 -5.72 2.25
C GLY A 30 1.44 -4.81 3.27
N VAL A 31 0.49 -4.03 2.76
CA VAL A 31 -0.38 -3.14 3.52
C VAL A 31 -1.82 -3.50 3.17
N ALA A 32 -2.69 -3.50 4.17
CA ALA A 32 -4.12 -3.76 3.98
C ALA A 32 -4.93 -2.69 4.72
N LEU A 33 -5.88 -2.09 4.03
CA LEU A 33 -6.94 -1.27 4.62
C LEU A 33 -8.18 -2.14 4.80
N VAL A 34 -8.61 -2.32 6.03
CA VAL A 34 -9.71 -3.23 6.38
C VAL A 34 -10.82 -2.46 7.08
N ASP A 35 -12.06 -2.63 6.62
CA ASP A 35 -13.23 -2.27 7.40
C ASP A 35 -13.41 -3.32 8.51
N THR A 36 -13.05 -2.94 9.73
CA THR A 36 -13.11 -3.86 10.88
C THR A 36 -14.53 -4.14 11.37
N ALA A 37 -15.52 -3.31 11.00
CA ALA A 37 -16.92 -3.53 11.37
C ALA A 37 -17.60 -4.50 10.41
N ALA A 38 -17.37 -4.34 9.11
CA ALA A 38 -17.88 -5.25 8.08
C ALA A 38 -17.02 -6.52 7.91
N GLY A 39 -15.76 -6.48 8.33
CA GLY A 39 -14.81 -7.58 8.16
C GLY A 39 -14.31 -7.73 6.72
N THR A 40 -14.34 -6.66 5.93
CA THR A 40 -14.01 -6.65 4.50
C THR A 40 -12.70 -5.93 4.23
N LEU A 41 -11.92 -6.45 3.28
CA LEU A 41 -10.78 -5.74 2.71
C LEU A 41 -11.30 -4.59 1.82
N LEU A 42 -10.83 -3.37 2.07
CA LEU A 42 -11.18 -2.19 1.28
C LEU A 42 -10.14 -1.89 0.20
N ASP A 43 -8.86 -2.05 0.55
CA ASP A 43 -7.73 -1.76 -0.33
C ASP A 43 -6.52 -2.57 0.17
N ALA A 44 -5.61 -2.93 -0.73
CA ALA A 44 -4.39 -3.66 -0.38
C ALA A 44 -3.26 -3.38 -1.37
N LEU A 45 -2.04 -3.48 -0.85
CA LEU A 45 -0.83 -3.56 -1.65
C LEU A 45 -0.02 -4.76 -1.16
N SER A 46 0.32 -5.67 -2.07
CA SER A 46 1.43 -6.60 -1.88
C SER A 46 2.60 -6.15 -2.76
N TYR A 47 3.79 -6.09 -2.17
CA TYR A 47 5.02 -5.67 -2.82
C TYR A 47 6.16 -6.63 -2.48
N GLU A 48 7.19 -6.64 -3.34
CA GLU A 48 8.25 -7.67 -3.35
C GLU A 48 7.77 -9.12 -3.57
N GLY A 49 6.50 -9.31 -3.93
CA GLY A 49 5.92 -10.61 -4.24
C GLY A 49 4.43 -10.67 -3.92
N ALA A 50 3.81 -11.81 -4.23
CA ALA A 50 2.38 -12.03 -4.00
C ALA A 50 2.11 -12.47 -2.56
N ILE A 51 1.09 -11.88 -1.93
CA ILE A 51 0.52 -12.36 -0.67
C ILE A 51 -0.93 -12.77 -0.91
N THR A 52 -1.14 -14.04 -1.25
CA THR A 52 -2.48 -14.55 -1.59
C THR A 52 -3.31 -15.01 -0.39
N ALA A 53 -2.70 -15.05 0.80
CA ALA A 53 -3.36 -15.49 2.03
C ALA A 53 -2.74 -14.83 3.28
N ALA A 54 -3.05 -13.55 3.51
CA ALA A 54 -2.71 -12.84 4.74
C ALA A 54 -3.78 -13.08 5.82
N THR A 55 -3.39 -13.64 6.96
CA THR A 55 -4.28 -13.76 8.12
C THR A 55 -4.29 -12.45 8.92
N ILE A 56 -5.42 -11.73 8.87
CA ILE A 56 -5.63 -10.47 9.57
C ILE A 56 -6.81 -10.62 10.52
N GLY A 57 -6.53 -10.64 11.83
CA GLY A 57 -7.52 -10.96 12.84
C GLY A 57 -7.98 -12.41 12.69
N SER A 58 -9.29 -12.61 12.50
CA SER A 58 -9.89 -13.93 12.22
C SER A 58 -10.12 -14.20 10.73
N SER A 59 -9.80 -13.24 9.86
CA SER A 59 -10.06 -13.33 8.42
C SER A 59 -8.76 -13.60 7.65
N THR A 60 -8.91 -14.20 6.48
CA THR A 60 -7.82 -14.37 5.51
C THR A 60 -8.13 -13.56 4.27
N PHE A 61 -7.17 -12.78 3.80
CA PHE A 61 -7.31 -11.90 2.64
C PHE A 61 -6.23 -12.19 1.60
N ASP A 62 -6.59 -12.04 0.33
CA ASP A 62 -5.63 -11.89 -0.76
C ASP A 62 -5.26 -10.40 -0.85
N LEU A 63 -3.97 -10.08 -0.80
CA LEU A 63 -3.46 -8.71 -0.93
C LEU A 63 -2.92 -8.43 -2.33
N VAL A 64 -3.09 -9.34 -3.28
CA VAL A 64 -2.81 -9.10 -4.70
C VAL A 64 -3.99 -8.38 -5.31
N GLU A 65 -3.77 -7.13 -5.69
CA GLU A 65 -4.71 -6.32 -6.44
C GLU A 65 -4.43 -6.48 -7.94
N GLY A 66 -5.31 -7.17 -8.66
CA GLY A 66 -5.16 -7.43 -10.09
C GLY A 66 -3.90 -8.24 -10.41
N THR A 67 -2.99 -7.66 -11.19
CA THR A 67 -1.70 -8.27 -11.52
C THR A 67 -0.68 -8.05 -10.42
N VAL A 68 0.03 -9.11 -10.02
CA VAL A 68 1.12 -9.06 -9.02
C VAL A 68 2.14 -7.98 -9.40
N LEU A 69 2.43 -7.09 -8.46
CA LEU A 69 3.46 -6.07 -8.61
C LEU A 69 4.83 -6.71 -8.87
N PRO A 70 5.61 -6.27 -9.86
CA PRO A 70 6.92 -6.84 -10.12
C PRO A 70 7.81 -6.78 -8.88
N THR A 71 8.52 -7.87 -8.57
CA THR A 71 9.38 -7.96 -7.36
C THR A 71 10.53 -6.96 -7.33
N SER A 72 10.86 -6.35 -8.49
CA SER A 72 11.82 -5.25 -8.59
C SER A 72 11.28 -3.92 -8.07
N VAL A 73 9.96 -3.80 -7.88
CA VAL A 73 9.32 -2.66 -7.22
C VAL A 73 9.24 -2.99 -5.74
N ALA A 74 10.24 -2.48 -5.01
CA ALA A 74 10.59 -2.93 -3.66
C ALA A 74 11.01 -1.76 -2.78
N ASP A 75 10.88 -1.94 -1.46
CA ASP A 75 11.65 -1.15 -0.50
C ASP A 75 13.11 -1.67 -0.51
N SER A 76 13.91 -1.10 -1.40
CA SER A 76 15.25 -1.63 -1.69
C SER A 76 16.25 -1.52 -0.53
N ASN A 77 15.93 -0.78 0.55
CA ASN A 77 16.87 -0.37 1.60
C ASN A 77 18.17 0.31 1.13
N THR A 78 18.26 0.68 -0.15
CA THR A 78 19.49 1.20 -0.78
C THR A 78 19.24 2.54 -1.45
N VAL A 79 18.04 2.76 -1.99
CA VAL A 79 17.60 4.02 -2.57
C VAL A 79 16.45 4.57 -1.75
N ALA A 80 16.62 5.79 -1.22
CA ALA A 80 15.54 6.49 -0.54
C ALA A 80 14.43 6.84 -1.54
N GLY A 81 13.18 6.59 -1.18
CA GLY A 81 12.03 6.86 -2.04
C GLY A 81 10.72 6.39 -1.44
N SER A 82 9.74 6.19 -2.31
CA SER A 82 8.41 5.73 -1.91
C SER A 82 7.78 4.90 -3.04
N LEU A 83 6.94 3.93 -2.66
CA LEU A 83 5.95 3.35 -3.57
C LEU A 83 4.74 4.28 -3.59
N ILE A 84 4.31 4.66 -4.78
CA ILE A 84 3.20 5.60 -4.99
C ILE A 84 2.21 5.03 -6.01
N ARG A 85 0.94 5.40 -5.87
CA ARG A 85 -0.04 5.32 -6.96
C ARG A 85 0.26 6.39 -8.00
N PHE A 86 0.37 6.02 -9.26
CA PHE A 86 0.65 6.93 -10.37
C PHE A 86 -0.13 6.54 -11.64
N PRO A 87 -0.92 7.46 -12.26
CA PRO A 87 -1.10 8.86 -11.89
C PRO A 87 -1.69 9.08 -10.48
N ASP A 88 -1.54 10.29 -9.93
CA ASP A 88 -2.03 10.62 -8.58
C ASP A 88 -3.51 10.25 -8.41
N GLY A 89 -3.81 9.49 -7.35
CA GLY A 89 -5.16 8.98 -7.06
C GLY A 89 -5.71 7.94 -8.04
N SER A 90 -4.94 7.46 -9.02
CA SER A 90 -5.35 6.37 -9.91
C SER A 90 -5.41 5.05 -9.16
N ASP A 91 -6.53 4.37 -9.32
CA ASP A 91 -6.76 3.03 -8.82
C ASP A 91 -7.64 2.29 -9.84
N THR A 92 -6.99 1.51 -10.69
CA THR A 92 -7.62 0.64 -11.70
C THR A 92 -7.87 -0.76 -11.17
N ASN A 93 -7.60 -0.97 -9.87
CA ASN A 93 -7.61 -2.27 -9.21
C ASN A 93 -6.58 -3.24 -9.83
N ASP A 94 -5.42 -2.71 -10.28
CA ASP A 94 -4.28 -3.48 -10.78
C ASP A 94 -2.96 -2.89 -10.27
N ALA A 95 -2.32 -3.57 -9.31
CA ALA A 95 -1.14 -3.03 -8.64
C ALA A 95 0.03 -2.79 -9.59
N ALA A 96 0.24 -3.69 -10.55
CA ALA A 96 1.32 -3.56 -11.54
C ALA A 96 1.14 -2.35 -12.48
N THR A 97 -0.09 -1.86 -12.63
CA THR A 97 -0.43 -0.66 -13.41
C THR A 97 -0.36 0.59 -12.56
N ASP A 98 -0.93 0.55 -11.36
CA ASP A 98 -1.14 1.73 -10.54
C ASP A 98 0.07 2.07 -9.67
N TRP A 99 0.89 1.11 -9.27
CA TRP A 99 1.99 1.35 -8.33
C TRP A 99 3.37 1.40 -8.99
N ARG A 100 4.19 2.34 -8.52
CA ARG A 100 5.59 2.46 -8.92
C ARG A 100 6.46 3.05 -7.82
N PHE A 101 7.76 2.77 -7.92
CA PHE A 101 8.76 3.47 -7.13
C PHE A 101 9.02 4.89 -7.67
N THR A 102 9.26 5.82 -6.76
CA THR A 102 9.83 7.14 -7.06
C THR A 102 10.85 7.55 -6.00
N ALA A 103 11.89 8.29 -6.40
CA ALA A 103 12.85 8.88 -5.49
C ALA A 103 12.33 10.16 -4.77
N THR A 104 11.12 10.63 -5.10
CA THR A 104 10.52 11.83 -4.50
C THR A 104 9.29 11.48 -3.65
N PRO A 105 9.43 11.29 -2.33
CA PRO A 105 8.28 11.14 -1.44
C PRO A 105 7.39 12.39 -1.43
N THR A 106 6.07 12.20 -1.58
CA THR A 106 5.07 13.28 -1.59
C THR A 106 4.01 13.14 -0.48
N PRO A 107 4.39 12.98 0.80
CA PRO A 107 3.40 12.84 1.87
C PRO A 107 2.51 14.08 1.94
N GLY A 108 1.21 13.88 1.71
CA GLY A 108 0.21 14.94 1.77
C GLY A 108 0.11 15.87 0.56
N ALA A 109 0.80 15.53 -0.52
CA ALA A 109 0.70 16.20 -1.81
C ALA A 109 0.37 15.18 -2.91
N ALA A 110 0.06 15.67 -4.12
CA ALA A 110 -0.15 14.81 -5.28
C ALA A 110 1.10 13.98 -5.59
N ASN A 111 0.91 12.70 -5.89
CA ASN A 111 1.99 11.79 -6.26
C ASN A 111 2.66 12.20 -7.56
N VAL A 112 3.99 12.32 -7.53
CA VAL A 112 4.82 12.65 -8.70
C VAL A 112 5.80 11.53 -8.98
N SER A 113 6.01 11.23 -10.27
CA SER A 113 7.00 10.24 -10.69
C SER A 113 8.30 10.94 -11.09
N THR A 114 9.33 10.84 -10.27
CA THR A 114 10.72 11.10 -10.66
C THR A 114 11.50 9.80 -10.85
N PRO A 115 12.52 9.79 -11.73
CA PRO A 115 13.52 8.71 -11.78
C PRO A 115 14.15 8.45 -10.40
#